data_AF-A0AAV5X5C5-F1
#
_entry.id   AF-A0AAV5X5C5-F1
#
_cell.length_a   1.000
_cell.length_b   1.000
_cell.length_c   1.000
_cell.angle_alpha   90.00
_cell.angle_beta   90.00
_cell.angle_gamma   90.00
#
_symmetry.space_group_name_H-M   'P 1'
#
loop_
_entity.id
_entity.type
_entity.pdbx_description
1 polymer ?
#
loop_
_entity_poly.entity_id
_entity_poly.type
_entity_poly.pdbx_seq_one_letter_code
_entity_poly.pdbx_strand_id
1 'polypeptide(L)'
;MKNAAAHWRIVCLITLAAFLGLSVVTFATGLLPGDDVVRRQLLEDRTSFPYRIARVVDLGGSWPVLLPATILLFVFSATARRHWWLWTAILLGSSVIEHAFKFLVGRPRPSGLALGFPSGHATAAATFAVVLIYVVNREHLAPTPRWLIQALAIVLMVLVGWARVVLRAHWPTDVLGGFLLGAGCAAAGAWWESVRHDAVASGAQRRA
;
A
#
# COMPACT_ATOMS: atom_id res chain seq x y z
N MET A 1 -0.53 25.24 -6.24
CA MET A 1 -0.68 23.87 -6.80
C MET A 1 0.62 23.26 -7.37
N LYS A 2 1.65 24.05 -7.74
CA LYS A 2 2.97 23.54 -8.23
C LYS A 2 3.70 22.54 -7.31
N ASN A 3 3.30 22.39 -6.05
CA ASN A 3 3.97 21.52 -5.07
C ASN A 3 3.43 20.09 -5.05
N ALA A 4 2.25 19.81 -5.63
CA ALA A 4 1.63 18.50 -5.53
C ALA A 4 2.40 17.42 -6.32
N ALA A 5 2.78 17.71 -7.57
CA ALA A 5 3.59 16.80 -8.38
C ALA A 5 4.98 16.56 -7.75
N ALA A 6 5.61 17.61 -7.21
CA ALA A 6 6.89 17.49 -6.54
C ALA A 6 6.80 16.62 -5.28
N HIS A 7 5.73 16.78 -4.48
CA HIS A 7 5.49 15.97 -3.29
C HIS A 7 5.35 14.48 -3.63
N TRP A 8 4.48 14.13 -4.58
CA TRP A 8 4.30 12.73 -4.98
C TRP A 8 5.54 12.11 -5.62
N ARG A 9 6.32 12.90 -6.37
CA ARG A 9 7.63 12.48 -6.85
C ARG A 9 8.57 12.11 -5.71
N ILE A 10 8.67 12.96 -4.68
CA ILE A 10 9.54 12.70 -3.53
C ILE A 10 9.09 11.44 -2.80
N VAL A 11 7.79 11.29 -2.52
CA VAL A 11 7.24 10.09 -1.88
C VAL A 11 7.55 8.83 -2.70
N CYS A 12 7.34 8.88 -4.01
CA CYS A 12 7.65 7.77 -4.93
C CYS A 12 9.13 7.39 -4.90
N LEU A 13 10.04 8.37 -4.94
CA LEU A 13 11.48 8.10 -4.94
C LEU A 13 11.97 7.56 -3.60
N ILE A 14 11.48 8.11 -2.48
CA ILE A 14 11.84 7.63 -1.14
C ILE A 14 11.36 6.20 -0.92
N THR A 15 10.09 5.92 -1.24
CA THR A 15 9.50 4.58 -1.08
C THR A 15 10.18 3.55 -1.98
N LEU A 16 10.48 3.92 -3.24
CA LEU A 16 11.23 3.06 -4.16
C LEU A 16 12.64 2.77 -3.65
N ALA A 17 13.40 3.80 -3.25
CA ALA A 17 14.74 3.62 -2.73
C ALA A 17 14.76 2.76 -1.46
N ALA A 18 13.85 3.01 -0.52
CA ALA A 18 13.69 2.22 0.70
C ALA A 18 13.29 0.77 0.39
N PHE A 19 12.36 0.55 -0.55
CA PHE A 19 11.93 -0.79 -0.96
C PHE A 19 13.08 -1.58 -1.60
N LEU A 20 13.82 -0.97 -2.52
CA LEU A 20 14.97 -1.62 -3.17
C LEU A 20 16.08 -1.92 -2.16
N GLY A 21 16.40 -0.97 -1.28
CA GLY A 21 17.36 -1.19 -0.19
C GLY A 21 16.95 -2.34 0.72
N LEU A 22 15.69 -2.37 1.15
CA LEU A 22 15.17 -3.46 1.98
C LEU A 22 15.16 -4.80 1.22
N SER A 23 14.87 -4.80 -0.08
CA SER A 23 14.90 -6.00 -0.93
C SER A 23 16.31 -6.58 -1.01
N VAL A 24 17.32 -5.74 -1.23
CA VAL A 24 18.74 -6.15 -1.29
C VAL A 24 19.19 -6.71 0.06
N VAL A 25 18.89 -6.02 1.17
CA VAL A 25 19.24 -6.50 2.51
C VAL A 25 18.57 -7.85 2.79
N THR A 26 17.27 -7.96 2.51
CA THR A 26 16.50 -9.19 2.73
C THR A 26 17.02 -10.35 1.89
N PHE A 27 17.38 -10.10 0.63
CA PHE A 27 18.01 -11.09 -0.25
C PHE A 27 19.37 -11.55 0.28
N ALA A 28 20.19 -10.62 0.77
CA ALA A 28 21.55 -10.92 1.25
C ALA A 28 21.56 -11.62 2.61
N THR A 29 20.68 -11.24 3.55
CA THR A 29 20.73 -11.72 4.94
C THR A 29 19.66 -12.74 5.28
N GLY A 30 18.57 -12.83 4.51
CA GLY A 30 17.43 -13.73 4.74
C GLY A 30 16.56 -13.36 5.95
N LEU A 31 17.13 -13.39 7.16
CA LEU A 31 16.46 -13.00 8.40
C LEU A 31 17.16 -11.78 9.00
N LEU A 32 16.43 -10.67 9.15
CA LEU A 32 16.98 -9.51 9.84
C LEU A 32 16.84 -9.68 11.36
N PRO A 33 17.83 -9.28 12.18
CA PRO A 33 17.77 -9.41 13.64
C PRO A 33 16.50 -8.80 14.28
N GLY A 34 16.01 -7.69 13.71
CA GLY A 34 14.80 -7.02 14.19
C GLY A 34 13.51 -7.78 13.91
N ASP A 35 13.47 -8.66 12.89
CA ASP A 35 12.25 -9.40 12.54
C ASP A 35 11.82 -10.36 13.64
N ASP A 36 12.77 -11.09 14.20
CA ASP A 36 12.48 -12.11 15.19
C ASP A 36 12.14 -11.49 16.56
N VAL A 37 12.79 -10.38 16.92
CA VAL A 37 12.48 -9.61 18.13
C VAL A 37 11.06 -9.06 18.06
N VAL A 38 10.73 -8.32 16.99
CA VAL A 38 9.40 -7.72 16.81
C VAL A 38 8.33 -8.80 16.69
N ARG A 39 8.60 -9.88 15.95
CA ARG A 39 7.66 -10.99 15.80
C ARG A 39 7.35 -11.61 17.16
N ARG A 40 8.35 -11.96 17.98
CA ARG A 40 8.12 -12.58 19.29
C ARG A 40 7.26 -11.73 20.22
N GLN A 41 7.37 -10.41 20.15
CA GLN A 41 6.53 -9.49 20.92
C GLN A 41 5.08 -9.42 20.44
N LEU A 42 4.85 -9.68 19.15
CA LEU A 42 3.52 -9.62 18.52
C LEU A 42 2.84 -10.99 18.41
N LEU A 43 3.55 -12.07 18.73
CA LEU A 43 2.96 -13.40 18.63
C LEU A 43 1.92 -13.61 19.71
N GLU A 44 0.73 -13.97 19.25
CA GLU A 44 -0.42 -14.27 20.08
C GLU A 44 -0.74 -15.76 20.04
N ASP A 45 -1.38 -16.25 21.10
CA ASP A 45 -1.95 -17.59 21.13
C ASP A 45 -3.09 -17.70 20.11
N ARG A 46 -3.19 -18.83 19.42
CA ARG A 46 -4.18 -19.01 18.33
C ARG A 46 -5.63 -18.96 18.80
N THR A 47 -5.87 -19.06 20.11
CA THR A 47 -7.16 -18.96 20.77
C THR A 47 -7.43 -17.57 21.34
N SER A 48 -6.43 -16.67 21.36
CA SER A 48 -6.56 -15.35 21.97
C SER A 48 -7.52 -14.45 21.18
N PHE A 49 -8.14 -13.50 21.89
CA PHE A 49 -9.00 -12.51 21.27
C PHE A 49 -8.29 -11.68 20.19
N PRO A 50 -7.05 -11.15 20.43
CA PRO A 50 -6.28 -10.48 19.39
C PRO A 50 -6.07 -11.33 18.12
N TYR A 51 -5.79 -12.63 18.26
CA TYR A 51 -5.63 -13.52 17.09
C TYR A 51 -6.92 -13.63 16.26
N ARG A 52 -8.09 -13.69 16.91
CA ARG A 52 -9.38 -13.70 16.21
C ARG A 52 -9.64 -12.39 15.46
N ILE A 53 -9.32 -11.25 16.06
CA ILE A 53 -9.42 -9.94 15.43
C ILE A 53 -8.46 -9.86 14.23
N ALA A 54 -7.23 -10.33 14.38
CA ALA A 54 -6.26 -10.39 13.28
C ALA A 54 -6.81 -11.12 12.05
N ARG A 55 -7.53 -12.24 12.22
CA ARG A 55 -8.16 -12.94 11.08
C ARG A 55 -9.19 -12.11 10.33
N VAL A 56 -9.98 -11.31 11.04
CA VAL A 56 -10.99 -10.44 10.43
C VAL A 56 -10.31 -9.26 9.73
N VAL A 57 -9.34 -8.64 10.40
CA VAL A 57 -8.56 -7.52 9.89
C VAL A 57 -7.77 -7.91 8.65
N ASP A 58 -7.21 -9.13 8.60
CA ASP A 58 -6.46 -9.64 7.44
C ASP A 58 -7.28 -9.61 6.15
N LEU A 59 -8.61 -9.76 6.24
CA LEU A 59 -9.50 -9.65 5.09
C LEU A 59 -9.37 -8.27 4.40
N GLY A 60 -9.03 -7.21 5.14
CA GLY A 60 -8.83 -5.87 4.57
C GLY A 60 -7.69 -5.78 3.55
N GLY A 61 -6.74 -6.72 3.55
CA GLY A 61 -5.68 -6.84 2.55
C GLY A 61 -5.98 -7.83 1.42
N SER A 62 -7.16 -8.47 1.45
CA SER A 62 -7.54 -9.54 0.53
C SER A 62 -8.43 -9.04 -0.60
N TRP A 63 -8.35 -9.72 -1.75
CA TRP A 63 -9.13 -9.34 -2.94
C TRP A 63 -10.65 -9.32 -2.71
N PRO A 64 -11.28 -10.19 -1.87
CA PRO A 64 -12.72 -10.13 -1.62
C PRO A 64 -13.19 -8.84 -0.94
N VAL A 65 -12.31 -8.11 -0.25
CA VAL A 65 -12.63 -6.80 0.36
C VAL A 65 -12.17 -5.66 -0.54
N LEU A 66 -10.95 -5.75 -1.07
CA LEU A 66 -10.37 -4.67 -1.87
C LEU A 66 -11.06 -4.48 -3.22
N LEU A 67 -11.56 -5.54 -3.84
CA LEU A 67 -12.29 -5.43 -5.11
C LEU A 67 -13.61 -4.67 -4.93
N PRO A 68 -14.52 -5.04 -4.01
CA PRO A 68 -15.68 -4.21 -3.70
C PRO A 68 -15.32 -2.80 -3.26
N ALA A 69 -14.29 -2.61 -2.43
CA ALA A 69 -13.85 -1.28 -2.01
C ALA A 69 -13.40 -0.41 -3.19
N THR A 70 -12.71 -1.00 -4.18
CA THR A 70 -12.30 -0.32 -5.42
C THR A 70 -13.51 0.02 -6.29
N ILE A 71 -14.48 -0.89 -6.40
CA ILE A 71 -15.74 -0.61 -7.12
C ILE A 71 -16.49 0.54 -6.44
N LEU A 72 -16.62 0.52 -5.12
CA LEU A 72 -17.25 1.59 -4.35
C LEU A 72 -16.52 2.93 -4.54
N LEU A 73 -15.18 2.92 -4.53
CA LEU A 73 -14.38 4.11 -4.84
C LEU A 73 -14.75 4.66 -6.21
N PHE A 74 -14.83 3.83 -7.25
CA PHE A 74 -15.23 4.29 -8.58
C PHE A 74 -16.71 4.67 -8.70
N VAL A 75 -17.61 4.09 -7.91
CA VAL A 75 -19.03 4.47 -7.90
C VAL A 75 -19.24 5.83 -7.23
N PHE A 76 -18.52 6.13 -6.14
CA PHE A 76 -18.75 7.33 -5.35
C PHE A 76 -17.80 8.50 -5.66
N SER A 77 -16.63 8.26 -6.27
CA SER A 77 -15.66 9.31 -6.60
C SER A 77 -15.62 9.62 -8.10
N ALA A 78 -16.04 10.84 -8.46
CA ALA A 78 -15.88 11.35 -9.83
C ALA A 78 -14.40 11.53 -10.19
N THR A 79 -13.56 11.89 -9.22
CA THR A 79 -12.11 12.04 -9.39
C THR A 79 -11.48 10.70 -9.76
N ALA A 80 -11.83 9.62 -9.06
CA ALA A 80 -11.33 8.28 -9.38
C ALA A 80 -11.78 7.80 -10.77
N ARG A 81 -13.03 8.11 -11.18
CA ARG A 81 -13.54 7.73 -12.51
C ARG A 81 -12.81 8.42 -13.67
N ARG A 82 -12.32 9.65 -13.47
CA ARG A 82 -11.64 10.43 -14.53
C ARG A 82 -10.45 9.68 -15.13
N HIS A 83 -9.69 8.98 -14.30
CA HIS A 83 -8.53 8.17 -14.71
C HIS A 83 -8.65 6.75 -14.15
N TRP A 84 -9.83 6.12 -14.29
CA TRP A 84 -10.10 4.78 -13.76
C TRP A 84 -9.03 3.74 -14.18
N TRP A 85 -8.61 3.81 -15.44
CA TRP A 85 -7.63 2.89 -16.02
C TRP A 85 -6.26 2.97 -15.33
N LEU A 86 -5.85 4.17 -14.88
CA LEU A 86 -4.60 4.37 -14.14
C LEU A 86 -4.68 3.66 -12.79
N TRP A 87 -5.76 3.92 -12.04
CA TRP A 87 -5.94 3.35 -10.71
C TRP A 87 -6.09 1.83 -10.75
N THR A 88 -6.82 1.31 -11.73
CA THR A 88 -6.89 -0.13 -11.99
C THR A 88 -5.51 -0.71 -12.33
N ALA A 89 -4.75 -0.05 -13.21
CA ALA A 89 -3.40 -0.48 -13.56
C ALA A 89 -2.44 -0.47 -12.35
N ILE A 90 -2.55 0.52 -11.47
CA ILE A 90 -1.75 0.59 -10.24
C ILE A 90 -2.12 -0.52 -9.25
N LEU A 91 -3.42 -0.72 -8.98
CA LEU A 91 -3.90 -1.74 -8.03
C LEU A 91 -3.55 -3.17 -8.47
N LEU A 92 -3.70 -3.46 -9.76
CA LEU A 92 -3.32 -4.75 -10.33
C LEU A 92 -1.80 -4.87 -10.51
N GLY A 93 -1.17 -3.82 -11.03
CA GLY A 93 0.26 -3.77 -11.31
C GLY A 93 1.12 -3.92 -10.07
N SER A 94 0.73 -3.35 -8.93
CA SER A 94 1.46 -3.54 -7.66
C SER A 94 1.48 -5.01 -7.24
N SER A 95 0.41 -5.76 -7.53
CA SER A 95 0.34 -7.20 -7.23
C SER A 95 1.25 -8.02 -8.15
N VAL A 96 1.34 -7.64 -9.43
CA VAL A 96 2.26 -8.27 -10.39
C VAL A 96 3.72 -8.02 -10.00
N ILE A 97 4.06 -6.77 -9.65
CA ILE A 97 5.41 -6.41 -9.21
C ILE A 97 5.74 -7.15 -7.90
N GLU A 98 4.80 -7.22 -6.96
CA GLU A 98 4.99 -7.99 -5.72
C GLU A 98 5.29 -9.46 -5.99
N HIS A 99 4.55 -10.10 -6.89
CA HIS A 99 4.79 -11.49 -7.27
C HIS A 99 6.17 -11.68 -7.92
N ALA A 100 6.59 -10.75 -8.80
CA ALA A 100 7.94 -10.81 -9.38
C ALA A 100 9.02 -10.73 -8.28
N PHE A 101 8.88 -9.80 -7.33
CA PHE A 101 9.83 -9.65 -6.23
C PHE A 101 9.85 -10.84 -5.27
N LYS A 102 8.75 -11.60 -5.13
CA LYS A 102 8.78 -12.88 -4.39
C LYS A 102 9.82 -13.84 -4.95
N PHE A 103 9.84 -14.02 -6.27
CA PHE A 103 10.77 -14.93 -6.92
C PHE A 103 12.20 -14.39 -6.93
N LEU A 104 12.37 -13.07 -7.06
CA LEU A 104 13.69 -12.44 -7.04
C LEU A 104 14.37 -12.51 -5.67
N VAL A 105 13.61 -12.27 -4.59
CA VAL A 105 14.17 -12.26 -3.24
C VAL A 105 14.22 -13.68 -2.65
N GLY A 106 13.27 -14.55 -3.00
CA GLY A 106 13.32 -15.96 -2.62
C GLY A 106 13.17 -16.24 -1.11
N ARG A 107 12.71 -15.25 -0.33
CA ARG A 107 12.67 -15.36 1.14
C ARG A 107 11.59 -16.34 1.62
N PRO A 108 11.91 -17.33 2.49
CA PRO A 108 10.90 -18.20 3.09
C PRO A 108 10.08 -17.48 4.18
N ARG A 109 8.82 -17.88 4.34
CA ARG A 109 7.95 -17.42 5.43
C ARG A 109 8.40 -17.95 6.80
N PRO A 110 7.97 -17.32 7.91
CA PRO A 110 8.23 -17.84 9.26
C PRO A 110 7.59 -19.21 9.54
N SER A 111 6.57 -19.57 8.78
CA SER A 111 5.95 -20.90 8.82
C SER A 111 5.54 -21.32 7.41
N GLY A 112 5.87 -22.56 7.03
CA GLY A 112 5.57 -23.15 5.73
C GLY A 112 6.63 -22.88 4.66
N LEU A 113 6.38 -23.40 3.45
CA LEU A 113 7.34 -23.38 2.33
C LEU A 113 7.11 -22.23 1.33
N ALA A 114 6.09 -21.41 1.53
CA ALA A 114 5.75 -20.33 0.60
C ALA A 114 6.67 -19.11 0.77
N LEU A 115 6.75 -18.29 -0.29
CA LEU A 115 7.58 -17.09 -0.31
C LEU A 115 6.94 -15.93 0.49
N GLY A 116 7.78 -15.31 1.32
CA GLY A 116 7.43 -14.31 2.33
C GLY A 116 7.52 -12.88 1.81
N PHE A 117 8.68 -12.48 1.29
CA PHE A 117 8.97 -11.10 0.91
C PHE A 117 8.62 -10.81 -0.56
N PRO A 118 7.95 -9.68 -0.89
CA PRO A 118 7.19 -8.82 0.03
C PRO A 118 5.83 -9.45 0.37
N SER A 119 5.12 -8.87 1.35
CA SER A 119 3.77 -9.30 1.71
C SER A 119 2.70 -8.73 0.77
N GLY A 120 1.95 -9.60 0.08
CA GLY A 120 0.90 -9.19 -0.86
C GLY A 120 -0.29 -8.48 -0.20
N HIS A 121 -0.77 -8.92 0.97
CA HIS A 121 -1.87 -8.24 1.66
C HIS A 121 -1.47 -6.84 2.13
N ALA A 122 -0.23 -6.70 2.62
CA ALA A 122 0.33 -5.40 3.00
C ALA A 122 0.49 -4.49 1.77
N THR A 123 0.97 -5.05 0.66
CA THR A 123 1.10 -4.32 -0.62
C THR A 123 -0.25 -3.81 -1.10
N ALA A 124 -1.25 -4.69 -1.19
CA ALA A 124 -2.57 -4.33 -1.69
C ALA A 124 -3.27 -3.30 -0.78
N ALA A 125 -3.18 -3.46 0.55
CA ALA A 125 -3.72 -2.51 1.50
C ALA A 125 -3.03 -1.12 1.40
N ALA A 126 -1.70 -1.09 1.26
CA ALA A 126 -0.96 0.17 1.11
C ALA A 126 -1.24 0.86 -0.23
N THR A 127 -1.27 0.11 -1.35
CA THR A 127 -1.63 0.66 -2.65
C THR A 127 -3.02 1.30 -2.57
N PHE A 128 -4.01 0.57 -2.04
CA PHE A 128 -5.38 1.07 -1.91
C PHE A 128 -5.46 2.29 -0.99
N ALA A 129 -4.82 2.24 0.18
CA ALA A 129 -4.83 3.36 1.13
C ALA A 129 -4.26 4.65 0.51
N VAL A 130 -3.12 4.57 -0.18
CA VAL A 130 -2.50 5.75 -0.81
C VAL A 130 -3.34 6.27 -1.98
N VAL A 131 -3.90 5.38 -2.81
CA VAL A 131 -4.85 5.77 -3.87
C VAL A 131 -6.07 6.49 -3.28
N LEU A 132 -6.66 5.95 -2.22
CA LEU A 132 -7.81 6.54 -1.54
C LEU A 132 -7.47 7.92 -0.95
N ILE A 133 -6.33 8.05 -0.26
CA ILE A 133 -5.85 9.32 0.28
C ILE A 133 -5.67 10.35 -0.83
N TYR A 134 -5.06 9.96 -1.95
CA TYR A 134 -4.86 10.84 -3.10
C TYR A 134 -6.20 11.32 -3.67
N VAL A 135 -7.13 10.40 -3.91
CA VAL A 135 -8.44 10.69 -4.51
C VAL A 135 -9.25 11.62 -3.60
N VAL A 136 -9.37 11.29 -2.32
CA VAL A 136 -10.17 12.05 -1.35
C VAL A 136 -9.60 13.47 -1.15
N ASN A 137 -8.28 13.66 -1.27
CA ASN A 137 -7.67 14.99 -1.23
C ASN A 137 -8.05 15.89 -2.43
N ARG A 138 -8.54 15.30 -3.51
CA ARG A 138 -8.97 16.00 -4.73
C ARG A 138 -10.49 16.03 -4.90
N GLU A 139 -11.21 15.36 -4.02
CA GLU A 139 -12.67 15.47 -3.94
C GLU A 139 -13.09 16.76 -3.19
N HIS A 140 -14.28 17.24 -3.52
CA HIS A 140 -14.88 18.41 -2.87
C HIS A 140 -15.54 18.01 -1.54
N LEU A 141 -14.72 17.49 -0.62
CA LEU A 141 -15.16 17.07 0.71
C LEU A 141 -14.82 18.13 1.76
N ALA A 142 -15.69 18.25 2.78
CA ALA A 142 -15.39 19.02 3.97
C ALA A 142 -14.12 18.47 4.67
N PRO A 143 -13.36 19.29 5.42
CA PRO A 143 -12.11 18.86 6.04
C PRO A 143 -12.28 17.64 6.94
N THR A 144 -13.28 17.62 7.82
CA THR A 144 -13.48 16.54 8.81
C THR A 144 -13.66 15.15 8.17
N PRO A 145 -14.64 14.91 7.28
CA PRO A 145 -14.80 13.59 6.66
C PRO A 145 -13.57 13.19 5.83
N ARG A 146 -12.90 14.14 5.18
CA ARG A 146 -11.64 13.88 4.47
C ARG A 146 -10.56 13.34 5.42
N TRP A 147 -10.34 13.99 6.56
CA TRP A 147 -9.36 13.53 7.56
C TRP A 147 -9.72 12.16 8.14
N LEU A 148 -11.00 11.92 8.42
CA LEU A 148 -11.47 10.63 8.94
C LEU A 148 -11.23 9.49 7.96
N ILE A 149 -11.51 9.69 6.66
CA ILE A 149 -11.27 8.67 5.63
C ILE A 149 -9.78 8.36 5.51
N GLN A 150 -8.93 9.39 5.52
CA GLN A 150 -7.47 9.21 5.45
C GLN A 150 -6.92 8.48 6.68
N ALA A 151 -7.36 8.87 7.87
CA ALA A 151 -6.97 8.21 9.11
C ALA A 151 -7.39 6.74 9.10
N LEU A 152 -8.64 6.45 8.71
CA LEU A 152 -9.14 5.09 8.62
C LEU A 152 -8.36 4.25 7.61
N ALA A 153 -8.02 4.80 6.44
CA ALA A 153 -7.21 4.11 5.44
C ALA A 153 -5.83 3.71 5.97
N ILE A 154 -5.15 4.64 6.67
CA ILE A 154 -3.83 4.39 7.27
C ILE A 154 -3.95 3.36 8.41
N VAL A 155 -4.94 3.50 9.28
CA VAL A 155 -5.16 2.58 10.40
C VAL A 155 -5.44 1.17 9.88
N LEU A 156 -6.32 1.01 8.89
CA LEU A 156 -6.61 -0.30 8.29
C LEU A 156 -5.38 -0.90 7.61
N MET A 157 -4.59 -0.09 6.88
CA MET A 157 -3.33 -0.56 6.29
C MET A 157 -2.38 -1.11 7.36
N VAL A 158 -2.17 -0.37 8.45
CA VAL A 158 -1.29 -0.80 9.56
C VAL A 158 -1.85 -2.04 10.26
N LEU A 159 -3.15 -2.08 10.53
CA LEU A 159 -3.82 -3.22 11.16
C LEU A 159 -3.72 -4.48 10.30
N VAL A 160 -3.87 -4.38 8.97
CA VAL A 160 -3.63 -5.50 8.05
C VAL A 160 -2.19 -5.99 8.20
N GLY A 161 -1.21 -5.09 8.21
CA GLY A 161 0.19 -5.46 8.42
C GLY A 161 0.44 -6.19 9.76
N TRP A 162 -0.12 -5.66 10.85
CA TRP A 162 -0.10 -6.31 12.16
C TRP A 162 -0.70 -7.72 12.11
N ALA A 163 -1.86 -7.86 11.47
CA ALA A 163 -2.52 -9.16 11.31
C ALA A 163 -1.62 -10.18 10.58
N ARG A 164 -0.86 -9.77 9.56
CA ARG A 164 0.07 -10.68 8.84
C ARG A 164 1.16 -11.26 9.76
N VAL A 165 1.62 -10.48 10.74
CA VAL A 165 2.63 -10.93 11.71
C VAL A 165 2.00 -11.81 12.79
N VAL A 166 0.87 -11.39 13.36
CA VAL A 166 0.13 -12.13 14.40
C VAL A 166 -0.31 -13.50 13.90
N LEU A 167 -0.79 -13.57 12.66
CA LEU A 167 -1.20 -14.82 12.00
C LEU A 167 0.00 -15.68 11.57
N ARG A 168 1.23 -15.28 11.93
CA ARG A 168 2.48 -15.99 11.67
C ARG A 168 2.77 -16.17 10.18
N ALA A 169 2.10 -15.39 9.32
CA ALA A 169 2.19 -15.55 7.87
C ALA A 169 3.45 -14.89 7.29
N HIS A 170 3.93 -13.81 7.90
CA HIS A 170 5.01 -12.98 7.37
C HIS A 170 5.95 -12.47 8.46
N TRP A 171 7.19 -12.18 8.08
CA TRP A 171 8.11 -11.41 8.90
C TRP A 171 7.71 -9.93 8.90
N PRO A 172 8.00 -9.15 9.96
CA PRO A 172 7.74 -7.71 10.00
C PRO A 172 8.31 -6.95 8.79
N THR A 173 9.51 -7.30 8.32
CA THR A 173 10.09 -6.68 7.12
C THR A 173 9.42 -7.09 5.81
N ASP A 174 8.77 -8.26 5.72
CA ASP A 174 7.92 -8.59 4.55
C ASP A 174 6.73 -7.62 4.46
N VAL A 175 6.16 -7.27 5.62
CA VAL A 175 5.06 -6.31 5.74
C VAL A 175 5.54 -4.90 5.38
N LEU A 176 6.67 -4.47 5.92
CA LEU A 176 7.28 -3.19 5.59
C LEU A 176 7.61 -3.08 4.09
N GLY A 177 8.20 -4.14 3.50
CA GLY A 177 8.46 -4.22 2.07
C GLY A 177 7.18 -4.10 1.24
N GLY A 178 6.10 -4.75 1.68
CA GLY A 178 4.79 -4.62 1.05
C GLY A 178 4.24 -3.19 1.12
N PHE A 179 4.31 -2.54 2.29
CA PHE A 179 3.89 -1.14 2.43
C PHE A 179 4.68 -0.19 1.53
N LEU A 180 6.00 -0.34 1.48
CA LEU A 180 6.87 0.49 0.64
C LEU A 180 6.56 0.30 -0.85
N LEU A 181 6.41 -0.95 -1.29
CA LEU A 181 6.07 -1.26 -2.69
C LEU A 181 4.70 -0.68 -3.07
N GLY A 182 3.66 -0.96 -2.27
CA GLY A 182 2.31 -0.51 -2.57
C GLY A 182 2.18 1.01 -2.57
N ALA A 183 2.76 1.66 -1.56
CA ALA A 183 2.82 3.12 -1.49
C ALA A 183 3.62 3.73 -2.64
N GLY A 184 4.73 3.11 -3.05
CA GLY A 184 5.54 3.57 -4.18
C GLY A 184 4.80 3.49 -5.52
N CYS A 185 4.12 2.37 -5.79
CA CYS A 185 3.28 2.22 -6.98
C CYS A 185 2.16 3.27 -7.02
N ALA A 186 1.44 3.46 -5.91
CA ALA A 186 0.39 4.46 -5.82
C ALA A 186 0.91 5.90 -5.95
N ALA A 187 2.06 6.20 -5.33
CA ALA A 187 2.72 7.49 -5.45
C ALA A 187 3.19 7.79 -6.87
N ALA A 188 3.64 6.77 -7.63
CA ALA A 188 3.98 6.92 -9.04
C ALA A 188 2.75 7.32 -9.89
N GLY A 189 1.61 6.67 -9.67
CA GLY A 189 0.35 7.03 -10.31
C GLY A 189 -0.10 8.45 -9.95
N ALA A 190 -0.07 8.78 -8.66
CA ALA A 190 -0.39 10.11 -8.15
C ALA A 190 0.53 11.20 -8.70
N TRP A 191 1.82 10.93 -8.83
CA TRP A 191 2.79 11.85 -9.44
C TRP A 191 2.45 12.09 -10.91
N TRP A 192 2.27 11.02 -11.68
CA TRP A 192 1.93 11.10 -13.11
C TRP A 192 0.66 11.92 -13.35
N GLU A 193 -0.39 11.65 -12.57
CA GLU A 193 -1.67 12.35 -12.73
C GLU A 193 -1.55 13.82 -12.29
N SER A 194 -0.78 14.10 -11.23
CA SER A 194 -0.53 15.46 -10.76
C SER A 194 0.18 16.32 -11.83
N VAL A 195 1.19 15.76 -12.51
CA VAL A 195 1.88 16.46 -13.61
C VAL A 195 0.90 16.81 -14.74
N ARG A 196 -0.01 15.89 -15.09
CA ARG A 196 -1.01 16.13 -16.16
C ARG A 196 -2.03 17.20 -15.77
N HIS A 197 -2.48 17.20 -14.51
CA HIS A 197 -3.38 18.24 -14.01
C HIS A 197 -2.74 19.63 -14.06
N ASP A 198 -1.47 19.75 -13.65
CA ASP A 198 -0.75 21.03 -13.67
C ASP A 198 -0.49 21.54 -15.11
N ALA A 199 -0.22 20.62 -16.05
CA ALA A 199 -0.03 20.95 -17.47
C ALA A 199 -1.31 21.50 -18.12
N VAL A 200 -2.47 20.88 -17.84
CA VAL A 200 -3.77 21.35 -18.37
C VAL A 200 -4.13 22.74 -17.80
N ALA A 201 -3.93 22.94 -16.50
CA ALA A 201 -4.24 24.23 -15.85
C ALA A 201 -3.38 25.38 -16.40
N SER A 202 -2.08 25.13 -16.60
CA SER A 202 -1.15 26.13 -17.14
C SER A 202 -1.38 26.42 -18.64
N GLY A 203 -1.80 25.43 -19.42
CA GLY A 203 -2.18 25.60 -20.82
C GLY A 203 -3.46 26.44 -21.02
N ALA A 204 -4.45 26.28 -20.12
CA ALA A 204 -5.68 27.08 -20.14
C ALA A 204 -5.40 28.56 -19.82
N GLN A 205 -4.54 28.85 -18.85
CA GLN A 205 -4.16 30.24 -18.49
C GLN A 205 -3.36 30.97 -19.58
N ARG A 206 -2.70 30.26 -20.50
CA ARG A 206 -1.97 30.89 -21.61
C ARG A 206 -2.85 31.21 -22.82
N ARG A 207 -4.09 30.70 -22.86
CA ARG A 207 -5.05 30.89 -23.97
C ARG A 207 -6.18 31.87 -23.63
N ALA A 208 -6.26 32.32 -22.37
CA ALA A 208 -7.16 33.37 -21.90
C ALA A 208 -6.39 34.69 -21.82
#